data_AF-A0A347WK15-F1
#
_entry.id   AF-A0A347WK15-F1
#
_cell.length_a   1.000
_cell.length_b   1.000
_cell.length_c   1.000
_cell.angle_alpha   90.00
_cell.angle_beta   90.00
_cell.angle_gamma   90.00
#
_symmetry.space_group_name_H-M   'P 1'
#
loop_
_entity.id
_entity.type
_entity.pdbx_description
1 polymer ?
#
loop_
_entity_poly.entity_id
_entity_poly.type
_entity_poly.pdbx_seq_one_letter_code
_entity_poly.pdbx_strand_id
1 'polypeptide(L)'
;MSEVPVVGEYEYGFQDDAEIIFSTGKGLSEEVIRTISKEKDEPEWMLNFRLDAYRTFLEKYENMPEWGADLSNLDFNDFVYYQKATDKPVRSWDEVPDEIKETFDRLGVPKAERAYLAGTTVQYESEAVYSNMKEEFEKLGIIFTDTDTGLKEYPEIFKEYFATVVKPEDSFQSALNSAVWSGGTFIYVPKGVQLEIPMQTYFRMNNAASAQFERTLIVVDEGASIHYVEGCTAPTFSNASLHAAIVEIVVKENATMRYSTIQNWSHNVYNLVTKRGHVEAGGNLEWVDGNIGSAKTMKYPSCILKGRGARGSVMTVAFAGKDQHQHTGAKLIHLAPNTSSSIVSKSIAKDGGMVDYLGQVYFAENADGSKSHIECDTIIMDELSKSDTIPFNEIHNANVSLEHEAKVSRISEEQLYYLMSRGLSEAQATEMILMGFVQPFTKELPMEYAVELNRLIAYEMEGSVG
;
A
#
# COMPACT_ATOMS: atom_id res chain seq x y z
N MET A 1 39.67 -20.08 2.08
CA MET A 1 39.12 -19.97 0.72
C MET A 1 37.88 -20.84 0.67
N SER A 2 36.78 -20.30 1.19
CA SER A 2 35.44 -20.84 1.04
C SER A 2 34.78 -20.03 -0.07
N GLU A 3 34.27 -20.72 -1.07
CA GLU A 3 33.68 -20.14 -2.27
C GLU A 3 32.59 -19.12 -1.90
N VAL A 4 32.72 -17.93 -2.49
CA VAL A 4 31.73 -16.86 -2.43
C VAL A 4 30.50 -17.35 -3.21
N PRO A 5 29.28 -17.35 -2.64
CA PRO A 5 28.08 -17.61 -3.41
C PRO A 5 27.92 -16.48 -4.43
N VAL A 6 27.88 -16.85 -5.70
CA VAL A 6 27.47 -15.99 -6.81
C VAL A 6 26.04 -15.53 -6.53
N VAL A 7 25.72 -14.27 -6.83
CA VAL A 7 24.37 -13.67 -6.80
C VAL A 7 23.37 -14.67 -7.39
N GLY A 8 22.66 -15.38 -6.51
CA GLY A 8 21.72 -16.44 -6.84
C GLY A 8 20.31 -15.89 -6.85
N GLU A 9 19.49 -16.40 -7.76
CA GLU A 9 18.06 -16.13 -7.87
C GLU A 9 17.38 -16.15 -6.50
N TYR A 10 16.49 -15.19 -6.26
CA TYR A 10 15.62 -15.09 -5.09
C TYR A 10 15.09 -16.47 -4.67
N GLU A 11 15.55 -17.00 -3.53
CA GLU A 11 15.27 -18.37 -3.06
C GLU A 11 13.78 -18.65 -2.76
N TYR A 12 12.92 -17.61 -2.84
CA TYR A 12 11.47 -17.68 -2.63
C TYR A 12 10.64 -17.37 -3.90
N GLY A 13 11.26 -17.37 -5.08
CA GLY A 13 10.65 -17.02 -6.38
C GLY A 13 9.96 -18.17 -7.11
N PHE A 14 9.03 -18.87 -6.46
CA PHE A 14 8.31 -19.98 -7.11
C PHE A 14 7.19 -19.45 -8.03
N GLN A 15 7.15 -19.98 -9.25
CA GLN A 15 6.13 -19.74 -10.27
C GLN A 15 5.07 -20.84 -10.20
N ASP A 16 3.80 -20.46 -10.05
CA ASP A 16 2.67 -21.39 -10.21
C ASP A 16 2.26 -21.42 -11.70
N ASP A 17 2.26 -22.60 -12.32
CA ASP A 17 1.76 -22.79 -13.69
C ASP A 17 0.22 -22.93 -13.69
N ALA A 18 -0.48 -21.85 -13.35
CA ALA A 18 -1.94 -21.83 -13.41
C ALA A 18 -2.44 -21.66 -14.86
N GLU A 19 -3.33 -22.54 -15.33
CA GLU A 19 -3.97 -22.41 -16.65
C GLU A 19 -4.91 -21.19 -16.68
N ILE A 20 -4.65 -20.24 -17.59
CA ILE A 20 -5.47 -19.05 -17.79
C ILE A 20 -6.72 -19.42 -18.59
N ILE A 21 -7.91 -19.26 -17.98
CA ILE A 21 -9.20 -19.56 -18.62
C ILE A 21 -9.74 -18.38 -19.44
N PHE A 22 -9.38 -17.15 -19.08
CA PHE A 22 -9.79 -15.95 -19.79
C PHE A 22 -8.71 -14.87 -19.72
N SER A 23 -8.52 -14.12 -20.81
CA SER A 23 -7.62 -12.98 -20.88
C SER A 23 -8.16 -11.94 -21.87
N THR A 24 -8.05 -10.67 -21.50
CA THR A 24 -8.35 -9.53 -22.40
C THR A 24 -7.28 -9.34 -23.47
N GLY A 25 -6.14 -10.02 -23.38
CA GLY A 25 -4.98 -9.76 -24.21
C GLY A 25 -4.25 -8.47 -23.80
N LYS A 26 -3.18 -8.14 -24.53
CA LYS A 26 -2.42 -6.91 -24.29
C LYS A 26 -3.13 -5.70 -24.88
N GLY A 27 -2.97 -4.54 -24.24
CA GLY A 27 -3.46 -3.26 -24.74
C GLY A 27 -4.64 -2.73 -23.96
N LEU A 28 -4.79 -1.40 -23.97
CA LEU A 28 -5.90 -0.71 -23.32
C LEU A 28 -6.82 -0.07 -24.37
N SER A 29 -8.08 -0.50 -24.41
CA SER A 29 -9.09 0.04 -25.31
C SER A 29 -10.47 0.07 -24.69
N GLU A 30 -11.39 0.82 -25.33
CA GLU A 30 -12.81 0.78 -24.97
C GLU A 30 -13.40 -0.63 -25.07
N GLU A 31 -12.96 -1.45 -26.03
CA GLU A 31 -13.38 -2.84 -26.16
C GLU A 31 -12.91 -3.69 -24.98
N VAL A 32 -11.68 -3.49 -24.49
CA VAL A 32 -11.16 -4.15 -23.29
C VAL A 32 -12.03 -3.80 -22.08
N ILE A 33 -12.39 -2.53 -21.89
CA ILE A 33 -13.23 -2.10 -20.77
C ILE A 33 -14.63 -2.72 -20.82
N ARG A 34 -15.25 -2.72 -22.00
CA ARG A 34 -16.54 -3.38 -22.22
C ARG A 34 -16.46 -4.88 -21.94
N THR A 35 -15.35 -5.50 -22.31
CA THR A 35 -15.09 -6.92 -22.06
C THR A 35 -14.94 -7.20 -20.57
N ILE A 36 -14.14 -6.41 -19.84
CA ILE A 36 -13.99 -6.52 -18.37
C ILE A 36 -15.36 -6.45 -17.69
N SER A 37 -16.13 -5.41 -18.01
CA SER A 37 -17.44 -5.17 -17.39
C SER A 37 -18.44 -6.29 -17.68
N LYS A 38 -18.41 -6.84 -18.91
CA LYS A 38 -19.24 -7.97 -19.31
C LYS A 38 -18.86 -9.26 -18.60
N GLU A 39 -17.56 -9.59 -18.54
CA GLU A 39 -17.08 -10.80 -17.85
C GLU A 39 -17.37 -10.76 -16.35
N LYS A 40 -17.34 -9.56 -15.76
CA LYS A 40 -17.67 -9.32 -14.36
C LYS A 40 -19.17 -9.22 -14.09
N ASP A 41 -20.02 -9.26 -15.12
CA ASP A 41 -21.49 -9.11 -15.01
C ASP A 41 -21.89 -7.87 -14.20
N GLU A 42 -21.34 -6.72 -14.59
CA GLU A 42 -21.53 -5.45 -13.90
C GLU A 42 -22.81 -4.70 -14.34
N PRO A 43 -23.41 -3.89 -13.45
CA PRO A 43 -24.53 -3.03 -13.81
C PRO A 43 -24.09 -1.92 -14.80
N GLU A 44 -25.02 -1.45 -15.63
CA GLU A 44 -24.77 -0.46 -16.70
C GLU A 44 -24.10 0.83 -16.19
N TRP A 45 -24.42 1.26 -14.98
CA TRP A 45 -23.80 2.46 -14.39
C TRP A 45 -22.30 2.28 -14.14
N MET A 46 -21.85 1.08 -13.78
CA MET A 46 -20.42 0.79 -13.57
C MET A 46 -19.68 0.75 -14.91
N LEU A 47 -20.30 0.18 -15.95
CA LEU A 47 -19.74 0.25 -17.31
C LEU A 47 -19.56 1.71 -17.76
N ASN A 48 -20.58 2.55 -17.58
CA ASN A 48 -20.50 3.96 -17.95
C ASN A 48 -19.40 4.69 -17.15
N PHE A 49 -19.30 4.42 -15.84
CA PHE A 49 -18.23 4.95 -14.99
C PHE A 49 -16.83 4.57 -15.52
N ARG A 50 -16.62 3.29 -15.88
CA ARG A 50 -15.34 2.81 -16.42
C ARG A 50 -15.00 3.47 -17.76
N LEU A 51 -15.99 3.63 -18.63
CA LEU A 51 -15.81 4.28 -19.95
C LEU A 51 -15.47 5.75 -19.81
N ASP A 52 -16.13 6.47 -18.89
CA ASP A 52 -15.81 7.88 -18.61
C ASP A 52 -14.41 8.01 -18.00
N ALA A 53 -14.06 7.14 -17.05
CA ALA A 53 -12.71 7.08 -16.47
C ALA A 53 -11.63 6.82 -17.52
N TYR A 54 -11.91 5.98 -18.53
CA TYR A 54 -10.97 5.74 -19.63
C TYR A 54 -10.77 6.97 -20.52
N ARG A 55 -11.84 7.71 -20.82
CA ARG A 55 -11.70 8.98 -21.57
C ARG A 55 -10.86 9.98 -20.78
N THR A 56 -11.14 10.13 -19.48
CA THR A 56 -10.34 10.95 -18.57
C THR A 56 -8.88 10.48 -18.52
N PHE A 57 -8.63 9.16 -18.55
CA PHE A 57 -7.28 8.61 -18.60
C PHE A 57 -6.57 9.03 -19.88
N LEU A 58 -7.19 8.92 -21.05
CA LEU A 58 -6.59 9.34 -22.32
C LEU A 58 -6.21 10.83 -22.30
N GLU A 59 -7.12 11.69 -21.84
CA GLU A 59 -6.86 13.14 -21.72
C GLU A 59 -5.69 13.46 -20.78
N LYS A 60 -5.59 12.75 -19.65
CA LYS A 60 -4.53 12.93 -18.66
C LYS A 60 -3.21 12.29 -19.08
N TYR A 61 -3.25 11.18 -19.81
CA TYR A 61 -2.07 10.48 -20.29
C TYR A 61 -1.30 11.34 -21.31
N GLU A 62 -2.00 12.07 -22.19
CA GLU A 62 -1.39 13.05 -23.09
C GLU A 62 -0.68 14.20 -22.34
N ASN A 63 -1.08 14.45 -21.09
CA ASN A 63 -0.56 15.52 -20.23
C ASN A 63 0.04 14.94 -18.94
N MET A 64 0.73 13.81 -19.05
CA MET A 64 1.31 13.16 -17.87
C MET A 64 2.27 14.11 -17.15
N PRO A 65 2.20 14.22 -15.81
CA PRO A 65 3.08 15.10 -15.06
C PRO A 65 4.56 14.76 -15.27
N GLU A 66 5.39 15.78 -15.44
CA GLU A 66 6.86 15.66 -15.55
C GLU A 66 7.57 15.58 -14.18
N TRP A 67 6.82 15.41 -13.10
CA TRP A 67 7.33 15.29 -11.73
C TRP A 67 7.04 13.90 -11.17
N GLY A 68 7.85 13.46 -10.21
CA GLY A 68 7.71 12.14 -9.60
C GLY A 68 8.85 11.20 -9.99
N ALA A 69 8.58 9.91 -9.87
CA ALA A 69 9.47 8.88 -10.41
C ALA A 69 9.40 8.88 -11.95
N ASP A 70 10.52 8.57 -12.61
CA ASP A 70 10.55 8.49 -14.07
C ASP A 70 9.74 7.30 -14.58
N LEU A 71 8.69 7.59 -15.35
CA LEU A 71 7.76 6.63 -15.95
C LEU A 71 7.94 6.52 -17.47
N SER A 72 9.00 7.08 -18.07
CA SER A 72 9.18 7.11 -19.53
C SER A 72 9.23 5.72 -20.18
N ASN A 73 9.60 4.70 -19.40
CA ASN A 73 9.73 3.31 -19.84
C ASN A 73 8.45 2.48 -19.61
N LEU A 74 7.36 3.13 -19.17
CA LEU A 74 6.07 2.48 -18.94
C LEU A 74 5.17 2.61 -20.17
N ASP A 75 5.04 1.54 -20.96
CA ASP A 75 4.03 1.45 -22.02
C ASP A 75 2.78 0.74 -21.49
N PHE A 76 1.69 1.47 -21.38
CA PHE A 76 0.41 0.92 -20.93
C PHE A 76 -0.14 -0.16 -21.88
N ASN A 77 0.28 -0.18 -23.15
CA ASN A 77 -0.16 -1.20 -24.09
C ASN A 77 0.51 -2.57 -23.90
N ASP A 78 1.59 -2.64 -23.11
CA ASP A 78 2.32 -3.89 -22.89
C ASP A 78 1.67 -4.82 -21.87
N PHE A 79 0.71 -4.31 -21.09
CA PHE A 79 0.05 -5.03 -20.02
C PHE A 79 -1.21 -5.75 -20.46
N VAL A 80 -1.51 -6.84 -19.76
CA VAL A 80 -2.84 -7.45 -19.76
C VAL A 80 -3.63 -6.91 -18.57
N TYR A 81 -4.81 -6.35 -18.86
CA TYR A 81 -5.62 -5.61 -17.87
C TYR A 81 -6.60 -6.48 -17.08
N TYR A 82 -6.95 -7.65 -17.62
CA TYR A 82 -7.81 -8.61 -16.92
C TYR A 82 -7.52 -10.02 -17.39
N GLN A 83 -7.32 -10.90 -16.41
CA GLN A 83 -7.12 -12.33 -16.58
C GLN A 83 -7.91 -13.08 -15.51
N LYS A 84 -8.40 -14.26 -15.85
CA LYS A 84 -9.08 -15.18 -14.94
C LYS A 84 -8.39 -16.55 -15.03
N ALA A 85 -8.02 -17.12 -13.89
CA ALA A 85 -7.34 -18.42 -13.81
C ALA A 85 -8.26 -19.56 -13.34
N THR A 86 -9.41 -19.26 -12.73
CA THR A 86 -10.39 -20.26 -12.27
C THR A 86 -11.81 -19.71 -12.30
N ASP A 87 -12.80 -20.57 -12.56
CA ASP A 87 -14.23 -20.25 -12.50
C ASP A 87 -14.84 -20.41 -11.10
N LYS A 88 -14.06 -20.89 -10.11
CA LYS A 88 -14.57 -21.22 -8.77
C LYS A 88 -13.70 -20.65 -7.64
N PRO A 89 -14.37 -20.01 -6.68
CA PRO A 89 -14.37 -20.30 -5.27
C PRO A 89 -13.37 -21.32 -4.73
N VAL A 90 -12.11 -21.04 -4.37
CA VAL A 90 -11.37 -22.04 -3.56
C VAL A 90 -11.84 -21.92 -2.11
N ARG A 91 -12.52 -22.95 -1.60
CA ARG A 91 -13.38 -22.83 -0.41
C ARG A 91 -12.70 -23.15 0.92
N SER A 92 -11.54 -23.82 0.89
CA SER A 92 -10.88 -24.29 2.12
C SER A 92 -9.36 -24.48 2.00
N TRP A 93 -8.63 -24.53 3.13
CA TRP A 93 -7.18 -24.76 3.18
C TRP A 93 -6.82 -26.13 2.63
N ASP A 94 -7.70 -27.11 2.81
CA ASP A 94 -7.56 -28.43 2.23
C ASP A 94 -7.63 -28.40 0.70
N GLU A 95 -8.33 -27.43 0.12
CA GLU A 95 -8.44 -27.19 -1.33
C GLU A 95 -7.32 -26.31 -1.91
N VAL A 96 -6.46 -25.72 -1.07
CA VAL A 96 -5.27 -25.00 -1.55
C VAL A 96 -4.30 -26.01 -2.17
N PRO A 97 -3.81 -25.80 -3.41
CA PRO A 97 -2.82 -26.66 -4.05
C PRO A 97 -1.61 -26.94 -3.15
N ASP A 98 -1.10 -28.17 -3.18
CA ASP A 98 0.00 -28.59 -2.30
C ASP A 98 1.30 -27.78 -2.54
N GLU A 99 1.50 -27.28 -3.76
CA GLU A 99 2.61 -26.40 -4.16
C GLU A 99 2.62 -25.07 -3.37
N ILE A 100 1.43 -24.50 -3.10
CA ILE A 100 1.28 -23.29 -2.30
C ILE A 100 1.54 -23.60 -0.82
N LYS A 101 1.06 -24.74 -0.30
CA LYS A 101 1.29 -25.17 1.08
C LYS A 101 2.78 -25.39 1.37
N GLU A 102 3.51 -26.00 0.44
CA GLU A 102 4.96 -26.19 0.55
C GLU A 102 5.73 -24.86 0.55
N THR A 103 5.24 -23.86 -0.18
CA THR A 103 5.82 -22.51 -0.18
C THR A 103 5.72 -21.85 1.20
N PHE A 104 4.56 -21.95 1.87
CA PHE A 104 4.38 -21.46 3.25
C PHE A 104 5.30 -22.16 4.27
N ASP A 105 5.49 -23.46 4.11
CA ASP A 105 6.37 -24.25 4.97
C ASP A 105 7.84 -23.84 4.86
N ARG A 106 8.27 -23.38 3.67
CA ARG A 106 9.65 -22.94 3.39
C ARG A 106 9.93 -21.51 3.82
N LEU A 107 8.92 -20.65 3.92
CA LEU A 107 9.03 -19.26 4.42
C LEU A 107 9.30 -19.17 5.94
N GLY A 108 9.38 -20.30 6.63
CA GLY A 108 9.80 -20.34 8.05
C GLY A 108 8.75 -19.78 9.01
N VAL A 109 7.47 -19.85 8.62
CA VAL A 109 6.34 -19.49 9.48
C VAL A 109 6.27 -20.46 10.68
N PRO A 110 6.35 -19.97 11.94
CA PRO A 110 6.30 -20.78 13.15
C PRO A 110 5.11 -21.77 13.17
N LYS A 111 5.34 -23.01 13.63
CA LYS A 111 4.29 -24.06 13.67
C LYS A 111 3.04 -23.69 14.48
N ALA A 112 3.17 -22.84 15.50
CA ALA A 112 2.03 -22.33 16.28
C ALA A 112 1.18 -21.32 15.48
N GLU A 113 1.80 -20.67 14.50
CA GLU A 113 1.15 -19.72 13.61
C GLU A 113 0.65 -20.38 12.31
N ARG A 114 0.98 -21.64 12.01
CA ARG A 114 0.37 -22.34 10.85
C ARG A 114 -1.15 -22.47 10.95
N ALA A 115 -1.71 -22.49 12.16
CA ALA A 115 -3.16 -22.47 12.40
C ALA A 115 -3.78 -21.06 12.25
N TYR A 116 -2.97 -20.00 12.29
CA TYR A 116 -3.39 -18.59 12.24
C TYR A 116 -3.01 -17.90 10.90
N LEU A 117 -1.93 -18.33 10.25
CA LEU A 117 -1.39 -17.88 8.96
C LEU A 117 -1.76 -18.81 7.79
N ALA A 118 -2.52 -19.89 8.04
CA ALA A 118 -3.27 -20.60 7.00
C ALA A 118 -4.37 -19.73 6.33
N GLY A 119 -4.48 -18.46 6.74
CA GLY A 119 -5.34 -17.43 6.14
C GLY A 119 -4.58 -16.39 5.30
N THR A 120 -3.35 -16.69 4.88
CA THR A 120 -2.57 -15.77 4.04
C THR A 120 -3.03 -15.92 2.58
N THR A 121 -3.83 -14.97 2.15
CA THR A 121 -4.33 -14.81 0.78
C THR A 121 -3.18 -14.59 -0.20
N VAL A 122 -2.57 -15.66 -0.69
CA VAL A 122 -2.13 -15.68 -2.09
C VAL A 122 -3.39 -15.46 -2.91
N GLN A 123 -3.36 -14.69 -4.01
CA GLN A 123 -4.56 -14.23 -4.73
C GLN A 123 -5.29 -15.39 -5.45
N TYR A 124 -5.87 -16.26 -4.64
CA TYR A 124 -6.86 -17.29 -4.86
C TYR A 124 -7.79 -17.15 -3.65
N GLU A 125 -9.07 -16.97 -3.95
CA GLU A 125 -10.15 -16.68 -3.00
C GLU A 125 -9.97 -17.45 -1.68
N SER A 126 -9.83 -16.71 -0.58
CA SER A 126 -9.46 -17.25 0.73
C SER A 126 -10.70 -17.54 1.57
N GLU A 127 -11.36 -18.69 1.43
CA GLU A 127 -12.59 -18.97 2.21
C GLU A 127 -12.36 -19.74 3.54
N ALA A 128 -11.21 -20.39 3.76
CA ALA A 128 -11.04 -21.35 4.87
C ALA A 128 -10.92 -20.77 6.29
N VAL A 129 -10.05 -19.76 6.45
CA VAL A 129 -9.88 -19.05 7.73
C VAL A 129 -10.93 -17.95 7.86
N TYR A 130 -11.45 -17.50 6.71
CA TYR A 130 -12.50 -16.51 6.63
C TYR A 130 -13.84 -17.05 7.11
N SER A 131 -14.20 -18.33 6.94
CA SER A 131 -15.52 -18.81 7.36
C SER A 131 -15.83 -18.55 8.85
N ASN A 132 -14.84 -18.69 9.74
CA ASN A 132 -15.02 -18.45 11.18
C ASN A 132 -15.01 -16.96 11.56
N MET A 133 -14.11 -16.14 10.97
CA MET A 133 -14.06 -14.69 11.24
C MET A 133 -15.19 -13.94 10.53
N LYS A 134 -15.61 -14.41 9.36
CA LYS A 134 -16.76 -13.91 8.59
C LYS A 134 -18.03 -14.06 9.41
N GLU A 135 -18.25 -15.20 10.07
CA GLU A 135 -19.39 -15.34 10.99
C GLU A 135 -19.34 -14.34 12.15
N GLU A 136 -18.16 -14.04 12.72
CA GLU A 136 -18.02 -13.06 13.80
C GLU A 136 -18.26 -11.63 13.29
N PHE A 137 -17.72 -11.28 12.13
CA PHE A 137 -17.94 -10.01 11.47
C PHE A 137 -19.42 -9.82 11.08
N GLU A 138 -20.06 -10.85 10.53
CA GLU A 138 -21.48 -10.87 10.21
C GLU A 138 -22.35 -10.68 11.47
N LYS A 139 -21.98 -11.31 12.61
CA LYS A 139 -22.66 -11.10 13.91
C LYS A 139 -22.55 -9.65 14.40
N LEU A 140 -21.45 -8.97 14.09
CA LEU A 140 -21.24 -7.54 14.37
C LEU A 140 -21.84 -6.62 13.29
N GLY A 141 -22.41 -7.19 12.22
CA GLY A 141 -22.95 -6.46 11.07
C GLY A 141 -21.89 -5.87 10.15
N ILE A 142 -20.62 -6.23 10.33
CA ILE A 142 -19.52 -5.82 9.46
C ILE A 142 -19.67 -6.53 8.12
N ILE A 143 -19.62 -5.76 7.03
CA ILE A 143 -19.49 -6.30 5.68
C ILE A 143 -17.99 -6.34 5.38
N PHE A 144 -17.46 -7.52 5.09
CA PHE A 144 -16.08 -7.70 4.64
C PHE A 144 -16.07 -8.68 3.47
N THR A 145 -15.86 -8.14 2.27
CA THR A 145 -15.93 -8.91 1.03
C THR A 145 -15.04 -8.28 -0.04
N ASP A 146 -14.91 -8.90 -1.21
CA ASP A 146 -14.22 -8.31 -2.34
C ASP A 146 -15.08 -7.20 -2.99
N THR A 147 -14.44 -6.30 -3.73
CA THR A 147 -15.11 -5.13 -4.32
C THR A 147 -16.21 -5.52 -5.33
N ASP A 148 -16.07 -6.68 -6.00
CA ASP A 148 -17.06 -7.15 -6.98
C ASP A 148 -18.33 -7.66 -6.31
N THR A 149 -18.18 -8.44 -5.23
CA THR A 149 -19.30 -8.85 -4.38
C THR A 149 -19.93 -7.63 -3.69
N GLY A 150 -19.14 -6.68 -3.21
CA GLY A 150 -19.63 -5.42 -2.64
C GLY A 150 -20.54 -4.64 -3.60
N LEU A 151 -20.13 -4.54 -4.87
CA LEU A 151 -20.90 -3.90 -5.95
C LEU A 151 -22.24 -4.62 -6.23
N LYS A 152 -22.25 -5.96 -6.19
CA LYS A 152 -23.42 -6.77 -6.55
C LYS A 152 -24.42 -6.96 -5.40
N GLU A 153 -23.93 -7.29 -4.21
CA GLU A 153 -24.76 -7.64 -3.06
C GLU A 153 -25.15 -6.43 -2.20
N TYR A 154 -24.34 -5.36 -2.21
CA TYR A 154 -24.57 -4.14 -1.43
C TYR A 154 -24.59 -2.86 -2.29
N PRO A 155 -25.36 -2.82 -3.40
CA PRO A 155 -25.27 -1.77 -4.41
C PRO A 155 -25.60 -0.37 -3.88
N GLU A 156 -26.50 -0.24 -2.89
CA GLU A 156 -26.88 1.05 -2.33
C GLU A 156 -25.72 1.69 -1.55
N ILE A 157 -25.11 0.95 -0.62
CA ILE A 157 -23.98 1.43 0.18
C ILE A 157 -22.76 1.62 -0.73
N PHE A 158 -22.49 0.65 -1.60
CA PHE A 158 -21.36 0.73 -2.51
C PHE A 158 -21.43 1.98 -3.38
N LYS A 159 -22.57 2.23 -4.02
CA LYS A 159 -22.76 3.39 -4.90
C LYS A 159 -22.76 4.73 -4.16
N GLU A 160 -23.14 4.75 -2.88
CA GLU A 160 -23.08 5.95 -2.04
C GLU A 160 -21.63 6.44 -1.85
N TYR A 161 -20.67 5.52 -1.69
CA TYR A 161 -19.30 5.86 -1.30
C TYR A 161 -18.24 5.66 -2.39
N PHE A 162 -18.49 4.81 -3.38
CA PHE A 162 -17.54 4.50 -4.44
C PHE A 162 -17.14 5.73 -5.25
N ALA A 163 -15.84 5.93 -5.43
CA ALA A 163 -15.27 7.07 -6.16
C ALA A 163 -15.66 8.46 -5.63
N THR A 164 -16.06 8.55 -4.35
CA THR A 164 -16.38 9.83 -3.71
C THR A 164 -15.15 10.49 -3.09
N VAL A 165 -14.12 9.71 -2.77
CA VAL A 165 -12.88 10.16 -2.12
C VAL A 165 -11.77 10.33 -3.15
N VAL A 166 -11.60 9.34 -4.02
CA VAL A 166 -10.62 9.33 -5.11
C VAL A 166 -11.36 9.27 -6.43
N LYS A 167 -11.39 10.41 -7.13
CA LYS A 167 -12.11 10.56 -8.40
C LYS A 167 -11.19 10.27 -9.59
N PRO A 168 -11.73 9.82 -10.74
CA PRO A 168 -10.95 9.67 -11.97
C PRO A 168 -10.23 10.96 -12.37
N GLU A 169 -10.80 12.13 -12.08
CA GLU A 169 -10.23 13.42 -12.46
C GLU A 169 -9.03 13.84 -11.59
N ASP A 170 -8.73 13.13 -10.51
CA ASP A 170 -7.64 13.51 -9.60
C ASP A 170 -6.25 13.32 -10.23
N SER A 171 -6.06 12.24 -10.98
CA SER A 171 -4.76 11.90 -11.57
C SER A 171 -4.91 10.84 -12.68
N PHE A 172 -3.87 10.64 -13.49
CA PHE A 172 -3.91 9.59 -14.51
C PHE A 172 -3.94 8.20 -13.87
N GLN A 173 -3.30 8.01 -12.70
CA GLN A 173 -3.34 6.76 -11.94
C GLN A 173 -4.77 6.47 -11.49
N SER A 174 -5.47 7.50 -10.97
CA SER A 174 -6.84 7.38 -10.52
C SER A 174 -7.79 7.05 -11.68
N ALA A 175 -7.61 7.70 -12.82
CA ALA A 175 -8.37 7.43 -14.04
C ALA A 175 -8.13 6.01 -14.58
N LEU A 176 -6.87 5.58 -14.68
CA LEU A 176 -6.49 4.25 -15.15
C LEU A 176 -7.14 3.17 -14.30
N ASN A 177 -6.91 3.20 -12.98
CA ASN A 177 -7.47 2.19 -12.08
C ASN A 177 -9.01 2.22 -12.13
N SER A 178 -9.63 3.40 -12.16
CA SER A 178 -11.10 3.52 -12.26
C SER A 178 -11.68 2.89 -13.53
N ALA A 179 -10.93 2.88 -14.64
CA ALA A 179 -11.34 2.21 -15.88
C ALA A 179 -11.23 0.68 -15.80
N VAL A 180 -10.15 0.16 -15.19
CA VAL A 180 -9.75 -1.25 -15.34
C VAL A 180 -9.71 -2.07 -14.05
N TRP A 181 -10.10 -1.52 -12.89
CA TRP A 181 -10.04 -2.24 -11.62
C TRP A 181 -10.73 -3.61 -11.70
N SER A 182 -10.05 -4.64 -11.21
CA SER A 182 -10.44 -6.03 -11.38
C SER A 182 -10.49 -6.81 -10.08
N GLY A 183 -10.23 -6.15 -8.95
CA GLY A 183 -10.33 -6.70 -7.61
C GLY A 183 -10.15 -5.61 -6.55
N GLY A 184 -9.93 -6.03 -5.32
CA GLY A 184 -9.81 -5.15 -4.15
C GLY A 184 -10.77 -5.59 -3.06
N THR A 185 -10.89 -4.75 -2.03
CA THR A 185 -11.64 -5.08 -0.82
C THR A 185 -12.71 -4.05 -0.52
N PHE A 186 -13.92 -4.51 -0.19
CA PHE A 186 -15.00 -3.69 0.33
C PHE A 186 -15.25 -4.00 1.81
N ILE A 187 -15.12 -2.98 2.66
CA ILE A 187 -15.40 -3.07 4.09
C ILE A 187 -16.41 -1.99 4.49
N TYR A 188 -17.47 -2.38 5.18
CA TYR A 188 -18.38 -1.48 5.86
C TYR A 188 -18.50 -1.88 7.32
N VAL A 189 -18.27 -0.93 8.22
CA VAL A 189 -18.34 -1.14 9.68
C VAL A 189 -19.51 -0.34 10.24
N PRO A 190 -20.53 -0.98 10.85
CA PRO A 190 -21.66 -0.31 11.44
C PRO A 190 -21.33 0.57 12.65
N LYS A 191 -22.26 1.45 13.01
CA LYS A 191 -22.13 2.39 14.13
C LYS A 191 -21.77 1.69 15.44
N GLY A 192 -20.81 2.27 16.17
CA GLY A 192 -20.42 1.85 17.51
C GLY A 192 -19.67 0.52 17.60
N VAL A 193 -19.39 -0.16 16.48
CA VAL A 193 -18.64 -1.42 16.47
C VAL A 193 -17.18 -1.15 16.84
N GLN A 194 -16.67 -1.91 17.80
CA GLN A 194 -15.29 -1.82 18.26
C GLN A 194 -14.61 -3.16 18.01
N LEU A 195 -13.60 -3.16 17.14
CA LEU A 195 -12.84 -4.36 16.81
C LEU A 195 -11.42 -4.24 17.38
N GLU A 196 -11.08 -5.13 18.31
CA GLU A 196 -9.75 -5.18 18.94
C GLU A 196 -8.73 -5.94 18.08
N ILE A 197 -9.21 -6.90 17.28
CA ILE A 197 -8.36 -7.74 16.43
C ILE A 197 -8.32 -7.12 15.03
N PRO A 198 -7.13 -6.90 14.44
CA PRO A 198 -7.04 -6.35 13.11
C PRO A 198 -7.67 -7.27 12.06
N MET A 199 -8.40 -6.69 11.12
CA MET A 199 -8.79 -7.34 9.87
C MET A 199 -7.56 -7.39 8.96
N GLN A 200 -7.34 -8.49 8.26
CA GLN A 200 -6.14 -8.64 7.44
C GLN A 200 -6.48 -9.17 6.05
N THR A 201 -5.84 -8.62 5.03
CA THR A 201 -5.79 -9.17 3.67
C THR A 201 -4.34 -9.26 3.20
N TYR A 202 -4.00 -10.36 2.55
CA TYR A 202 -2.71 -10.50 1.88
C TYR A 202 -2.92 -10.48 0.37
N PHE A 203 -2.00 -9.87 -0.36
CA PHE A 203 -1.98 -9.85 -1.82
C PHE A 203 -0.63 -10.39 -2.28
N ARG A 204 -0.67 -11.43 -3.12
CA ARG A 204 0.54 -11.97 -3.77
C ARG A 204 0.37 -11.93 -5.28
N MET A 205 1.28 -11.25 -5.98
CA MET A 205 1.34 -11.30 -7.45
C MET A 205 1.99 -12.60 -7.87
N ASN A 206 1.33 -13.43 -8.70
CA ASN A 206 1.86 -14.73 -9.14
C ASN A 206 2.16 -14.82 -10.65
N ASN A 207 1.77 -13.84 -11.47
CA ASN A 207 1.88 -13.94 -12.93
C ASN A 207 2.86 -12.93 -13.53
N ALA A 208 3.73 -13.41 -14.43
CA ALA A 208 4.63 -12.55 -15.20
C ALA A 208 3.86 -11.64 -16.17
N ALA A 209 4.23 -10.36 -16.27
CA ALA A 209 3.62 -9.36 -17.16
C ALA A 209 2.11 -9.08 -16.92
N SER A 210 1.59 -9.40 -15.73
CA SER A 210 0.26 -8.97 -15.32
C SER A 210 0.32 -7.56 -14.71
N ALA A 211 -0.72 -6.77 -14.95
CA ALA A 211 -0.95 -5.54 -14.22
C ALA A 211 -2.07 -5.78 -13.19
N GLN A 212 -1.84 -5.35 -11.94
CA GLN A 212 -2.80 -5.46 -10.86
C GLN A 212 -3.46 -4.10 -10.63
N PHE A 213 -4.79 -4.07 -10.75
CA PHE A 213 -5.61 -2.91 -10.50
C PHE A 213 -6.61 -3.22 -9.39
N GLU A 214 -6.22 -2.93 -8.16
CA GLU A 214 -7.07 -3.12 -6.99
C GLU A 214 -7.73 -1.80 -6.57
N ARG A 215 -8.98 -1.89 -6.15
CA ARG A 215 -9.69 -0.75 -5.58
C ARG A 215 -10.36 -1.15 -4.28
N THR A 216 -9.81 -0.65 -3.19
CA THR A 216 -10.27 -0.90 -1.83
C THR A 216 -11.14 0.27 -1.36
N LEU A 217 -12.33 -0.05 -0.82
CA LEU A 217 -13.28 0.90 -0.27
C LEU A 217 -13.62 0.49 1.16
N ILE A 218 -13.29 1.35 2.13
CA ILE A 218 -13.54 1.12 3.55
C ILE A 218 -14.39 2.26 4.11
N VAL A 219 -15.53 1.92 4.71
CA VAL A 219 -16.44 2.86 5.34
C VAL A 219 -16.56 2.49 6.82
N VAL A 220 -16.16 3.40 7.70
CA VAL A 220 -16.23 3.22 9.16
C VAL A 220 -17.26 4.19 9.72
N ASP A 221 -18.42 3.65 10.11
CA ASP A 221 -19.57 4.45 10.55
C ASP A 221 -19.38 5.02 11.97
N GLU A 222 -20.29 5.90 12.37
CA GLU A 222 -20.17 6.74 13.56
C GLU A 222 -19.78 5.96 14.82
N GLY A 223 -18.73 6.42 15.49
CA GLY A 223 -18.23 5.83 16.72
C GLY A 223 -17.66 4.41 16.59
N ALA A 224 -17.44 3.90 15.37
CA ALA A 224 -16.81 2.60 15.17
C ALA A 224 -15.27 2.69 15.14
N SER A 225 -14.58 1.62 15.51
CA SER A 225 -13.12 1.54 15.52
C SER A 225 -12.64 0.22 14.94
N ILE A 226 -11.81 0.29 13.90
CA ILE A 226 -11.19 -0.89 13.29
C ILE A 226 -9.72 -0.63 12.91
N HIS A 227 -8.96 -1.73 12.83
CA HIS A 227 -7.62 -1.77 12.26
C HIS A 227 -7.63 -2.75 11.10
N TYR A 228 -7.18 -2.30 9.93
CA TYR A 228 -7.02 -3.12 8.74
C TYR A 228 -5.55 -3.20 8.35
N VAL A 229 -5.09 -4.40 8.00
CA VAL A 229 -3.71 -4.67 7.57
C VAL A 229 -3.73 -5.27 6.18
N GLU A 230 -2.93 -4.68 5.30
CA GLU A 230 -2.73 -5.08 3.91
C GLU A 230 -1.26 -5.49 3.73
N GLY A 231 -1.01 -6.78 3.50
CA GLY A 231 0.32 -7.27 3.11
C GLY A 231 0.40 -7.45 1.60
N CYS A 232 1.41 -6.91 0.93
CA CYS A 232 1.63 -7.13 -0.51
C CYS A 232 3.04 -7.70 -0.75
N THR A 233 3.15 -8.90 -1.32
CA THR A 233 4.46 -9.46 -1.72
C THR A 233 4.43 -9.98 -3.15
N ALA A 234 5.50 -9.74 -3.92
CA ALA A 234 5.67 -10.36 -5.24
C ALA A 234 6.99 -11.14 -5.31
N PRO A 235 6.98 -12.39 -5.83
CA PRO A 235 8.19 -13.03 -6.28
C PRO A 235 8.79 -12.25 -7.48
N THR A 236 10.06 -12.52 -7.75
CA THR A 236 10.79 -11.93 -8.88
C THR A 236 10.20 -12.42 -10.21
N PHE A 237 9.81 -11.49 -11.07
CA PHE A 237 9.36 -11.78 -12.43
C PHE A 237 10.36 -11.22 -13.45
N SER A 238 10.44 -11.86 -14.62
CA SER A 238 11.37 -11.47 -15.70
C SER A 238 10.90 -10.26 -16.51
N ASN A 239 9.62 -9.90 -16.46
CA ASN A 239 9.02 -8.80 -17.23
C ASN A 239 8.53 -7.68 -16.29
N ALA A 240 8.57 -6.43 -16.73
CA ALA A 240 8.01 -5.31 -15.96
C ALA A 240 6.52 -5.54 -15.65
N SER A 241 6.12 -5.31 -14.41
CA SER A 241 4.74 -5.44 -13.94
C SER A 241 4.26 -4.10 -13.37
N LEU A 242 2.96 -3.85 -13.43
CA LEU A 242 2.35 -2.63 -12.91
C LEU A 242 1.40 -2.97 -11.78
N HIS A 243 1.60 -2.36 -10.62
CA HIS A 243 0.65 -2.35 -9.53
C HIS A 243 0.10 -0.93 -9.39
N ALA A 244 -1.20 -0.77 -9.69
CA ALA A 244 -1.88 0.51 -9.60
C ALA A 244 -3.12 0.37 -8.73
N ALA A 245 -2.98 0.72 -7.45
CA ALA A 245 -4.04 0.58 -6.44
C ALA A 245 -4.71 1.91 -6.11
N ILE A 246 -6.00 1.83 -5.77
CA ILE A 246 -6.74 2.91 -5.14
C ILE A 246 -7.28 2.43 -3.79
N VAL A 247 -7.08 3.22 -2.74
CA VAL A 247 -7.70 3.01 -1.43
C VAL A 247 -8.52 4.23 -1.06
N GLU A 248 -9.82 4.02 -0.87
CA GLU A 248 -10.77 5.03 -0.41
C GLU A 248 -11.23 4.69 1.00
N ILE A 249 -11.04 5.63 1.93
CA ILE A 249 -11.51 5.46 3.32
C ILE A 249 -12.47 6.58 3.69
N VAL A 250 -13.61 6.23 4.27
CA VAL A 250 -14.56 7.19 4.84
C VAL A 250 -14.69 6.93 6.32
N VAL A 251 -14.17 7.85 7.14
CA VAL A 251 -14.24 7.81 8.60
C VAL A 251 -15.33 8.77 9.05
N LYS A 252 -16.43 8.25 9.59
CA LYS A 252 -17.60 9.03 10.05
C LYS A 252 -17.34 9.61 11.44
N GLU A 253 -18.36 10.25 12.01
CA GLU A 253 -18.21 11.02 13.25
C GLU A 253 -17.70 10.17 14.41
N ASN A 254 -16.67 10.63 15.11
CA ASN A 254 -16.02 9.93 16.24
C ASN A 254 -15.53 8.50 15.92
N ALA A 255 -15.41 8.13 14.65
CA ALA A 255 -14.92 6.84 14.23
C ALA A 255 -13.37 6.83 14.14
N THR A 256 -12.76 5.65 14.27
CA THR A 256 -11.30 5.48 14.16
C THR A 256 -10.97 4.39 13.15
N MET A 257 -10.05 4.68 12.26
CA MET A 257 -9.55 3.74 11.27
C MET A 257 -8.03 3.76 11.26
N ARG A 258 -7.42 2.60 11.49
CA ARG A 258 -5.99 2.38 11.23
C ARG A 258 -5.83 1.50 10.00
N TYR A 259 -5.05 1.96 9.03
CA TYR A 259 -4.69 1.22 7.82
C TYR A 259 -3.18 0.97 7.81
N SER A 260 -2.79 -0.29 7.96
CA SER A 260 -1.38 -0.69 7.89
C SER A 260 -1.11 -1.38 6.57
N THR A 261 -0.02 -1.02 5.91
CA THR A 261 0.45 -1.69 4.70
C THR A 261 1.92 -2.00 4.80
N ILE A 262 2.30 -3.22 4.42
CA ILE A 262 3.69 -3.56 4.16
C ILE A 262 3.74 -4.14 2.76
N GLN A 263 4.49 -3.46 1.89
CA GLN A 263 4.72 -3.94 0.54
C GLN A 263 6.19 -4.37 0.40
N ASN A 264 6.41 -5.49 -0.28
CA ASN A 264 7.70 -5.88 -0.82
C ASN A 264 7.54 -6.34 -2.27
N TRP A 265 7.83 -5.44 -3.19
CA TRP A 265 7.69 -5.70 -4.63
C TRP A 265 9.03 -6.11 -5.26
N SER A 266 8.97 -6.95 -6.29
CA SER A 266 10.16 -7.21 -7.11
C SER A 266 10.65 -5.93 -7.82
N HIS A 267 11.95 -5.86 -8.11
CA HIS A 267 12.63 -4.63 -8.56
C HIS A 267 12.25 -4.18 -9.99
N ASN A 268 11.33 -4.89 -10.63
CA ASN A 268 10.77 -4.62 -11.96
C ASN A 268 9.31 -4.12 -11.90
N VAL A 269 8.74 -3.93 -10.69
CA VAL A 269 7.36 -3.47 -10.51
C VAL A 269 7.30 -1.94 -10.47
N TYR A 270 6.37 -1.36 -11.23
CA TYR A 270 5.93 0.03 -11.05
C TYR A 270 4.77 0.06 -10.05
N ASN A 271 4.92 0.82 -8.98
CA ASN A 271 3.97 0.88 -7.88
C ASN A 271 3.32 2.28 -7.83
N LEU A 272 2.15 2.42 -8.45
CA LEU A 272 1.45 3.68 -8.67
C LEU A 272 0.16 3.73 -7.86
N VAL A 273 0.24 4.16 -6.61
CA VAL A 273 -0.84 3.95 -5.63
C VAL A 273 -1.41 5.27 -5.12
N THR A 274 -2.74 5.36 -5.11
CA THR A 274 -3.48 6.50 -4.56
C THR A 274 -4.30 6.07 -3.34
N LYS A 275 -3.86 6.46 -2.14
CA LYS A 275 -4.60 6.24 -0.89
C LYS A 275 -5.14 7.57 -0.37
N ARG A 276 -6.44 7.66 -0.11
CA ARG A 276 -7.04 8.87 0.46
C ARG A 276 -8.20 8.51 1.38
N GLY A 277 -8.29 9.24 2.49
CA GLY A 277 -9.42 9.16 3.39
C GLY A 277 -10.09 10.49 3.67
N HIS A 278 -11.41 10.46 3.82
CA HIS A 278 -12.22 11.55 4.35
C HIS A 278 -12.49 11.31 5.83
N VAL A 279 -12.23 12.31 6.66
CA VAL A 279 -12.40 12.22 8.12
C VAL A 279 -13.40 13.27 8.59
N GLU A 280 -14.53 12.79 9.09
CA GLU A 280 -15.61 13.61 9.64
C GLU A 280 -15.33 14.00 11.11
N ALA A 281 -16.29 14.67 11.76
CA ALA A 281 -16.03 15.36 13.04
C ALA A 281 -15.60 14.38 14.15
N GLY A 282 -14.55 14.73 14.88
CA GLY A 282 -13.97 13.87 15.93
C GLY A 282 -13.35 12.55 15.44
N GLY A 283 -13.39 12.25 14.13
CA GLY A 283 -12.84 11.01 13.59
C GLY A 283 -11.30 11.00 13.58
N ASN A 284 -10.72 9.80 13.45
CA ASN A 284 -9.27 9.58 13.40
C ASN A 284 -8.91 8.60 12.27
N LEU A 285 -7.95 8.98 11.42
CA LEU A 285 -7.42 8.12 10.37
C LEU A 285 -5.90 8.02 10.47
N GLU A 286 -5.39 6.80 10.58
CA GLU A 286 -3.97 6.51 10.72
C GLU A 286 -3.49 5.64 9.57
N TRP A 287 -2.48 6.11 8.83
CA TRP A 287 -1.79 5.34 7.81
C TRP A 287 -0.44 4.88 8.36
N VAL A 288 -0.17 3.57 8.29
CA VAL A 288 1.12 2.97 8.63
C VAL A 288 1.63 2.25 7.40
N ASP A 289 2.54 2.86 6.66
CA ASP A 289 2.88 2.47 5.29
C ASP A 289 4.38 2.13 5.09
N GLY A 290 4.68 0.85 4.89
CA GLY A 290 6.03 0.34 4.63
C GLY A 290 6.28 0.11 3.14
N ASN A 291 7.30 0.75 2.59
CA ASN A 291 7.66 0.73 1.17
C ASN A 291 9.01 0.05 0.95
N ILE A 292 8.98 -1.21 0.53
CA ILE A 292 10.18 -2.00 0.20
C ILE A 292 10.04 -2.56 -1.22
N GLY A 293 11.15 -2.67 -1.93
CA GLY A 293 11.17 -3.21 -3.29
C GLY A 293 10.67 -2.23 -4.34
N SER A 294 10.17 -2.73 -5.48
CA SER A 294 9.71 -1.99 -6.69
C SER A 294 10.82 -1.27 -7.46
N ALA A 295 10.64 -1.09 -8.77
CA ALA A 295 11.51 -0.25 -9.59
C ALA A 295 11.26 1.23 -9.27
N LYS A 296 9.99 1.63 -9.32
CA LYS A 296 9.52 3.00 -9.18
C LYS A 296 8.25 3.00 -8.34
N THR A 297 8.22 3.78 -7.27
CA THR A 297 7.01 4.02 -6.46
C THR A 297 6.58 5.47 -6.55
N MET A 298 5.29 5.68 -6.76
CA MET A 298 4.62 6.96 -6.50
C MET A 298 3.42 6.70 -5.60
N LYS A 299 3.52 7.12 -4.33
CA LYS A 299 2.47 6.88 -3.33
C LYS A 299 2.42 7.99 -2.29
N TYR A 300 1.23 8.58 -2.12
CA TYR A 300 1.02 9.73 -1.22
C TYR A 300 -0.26 9.56 -0.40
N PRO A 301 -0.27 8.76 0.68
CA PRO A 301 -1.44 8.62 1.55
C PRO A 301 -1.91 9.98 2.04
N SER A 302 -3.22 10.18 1.95
CA SER A 302 -3.84 11.50 2.12
C SER A 302 -4.98 11.46 3.14
N CYS A 303 -5.06 12.45 4.03
CA CYS A 303 -6.21 12.67 4.91
C CYS A 303 -6.86 14.01 4.62
N ILE A 304 -8.14 13.98 4.26
CA ILE A 304 -8.98 15.18 4.14
C ILE A 304 -9.76 15.32 5.45
N LEU A 305 -9.31 16.23 6.31
CA LEU A 305 -9.86 16.48 7.63
C LEU A 305 -11.04 17.47 7.52
N LYS A 306 -12.21 16.92 7.19
CA LYS A 306 -13.43 17.66 6.85
C LYS A 306 -14.23 18.10 8.07
N GLY A 307 -14.17 17.33 9.15
CA GLY A 307 -14.93 17.60 10.36
C GLY A 307 -14.14 18.32 11.44
N ARG A 308 -14.84 19.07 12.29
CA ARG A 308 -14.23 19.72 13.46
C ARG A 308 -13.57 18.65 14.34
N GLY A 309 -12.34 18.89 14.78
CA GLY A 309 -11.64 17.96 15.66
C GLY A 309 -11.15 16.67 14.99
N ALA A 310 -11.29 16.54 13.66
CA ALA A 310 -10.78 15.40 12.91
C ALA A 310 -9.26 15.29 13.03
N ARG A 311 -8.76 14.06 13.07
CA ARG A 311 -7.35 13.74 13.22
C ARG A 311 -6.86 12.85 12.08
N GLY A 312 -5.62 13.08 11.65
CA GLY A 312 -4.97 12.29 10.62
C GLY A 312 -3.50 12.05 10.92
N SER A 313 -3.02 10.82 10.84
CA SER A 313 -1.59 10.54 10.94
C SER A 313 -1.10 9.71 9.76
N VAL A 314 0.14 9.96 9.34
CA VAL A 314 0.84 9.13 8.37
C VAL A 314 2.21 8.79 8.92
N MET A 315 2.47 7.51 9.12
CA MET A 315 3.80 6.98 9.38
C MET A 315 4.23 6.16 8.18
N THR A 316 5.36 6.54 7.57
CA THR A 316 5.84 5.86 6.38
C THR A 316 7.32 5.53 6.48
N VAL A 317 7.68 4.33 6.05
CA VAL A 317 9.05 3.89 5.86
C VAL A 317 9.28 3.65 4.38
N ALA A 318 10.41 4.08 3.84
CA ALA A 318 10.82 3.78 2.47
C ALA A 318 12.28 3.31 2.38
N PHE A 319 12.50 2.28 1.58
CA PHE A 319 13.83 1.75 1.29
C PHE A 319 14.07 1.75 -0.23
N ALA A 320 15.20 2.29 -0.68
CA ALA A 320 15.63 2.20 -2.08
C ALA A 320 17.06 1.67 -2.17
N GLY A 321 17.21 0.55 -2.87
CA GLY A 321 18.48 0.01 -3.35
C GLY A 321 18.76 0.41 -4.81
N LYS A 322 19.67 -0.35 -5.43
CA LYS A 322 20.13 -0.13 -6.81
C LYS A 322 18.98 -0.04 -7.81
N ASP A 323 19.03 0.98 -8.68
CA ASP A 323 18.07 1.27 -9.76
C ASP A 323 16.63 1.57 -9.29
N GLN A 324 16.39 1.64 -7.97
CA GLN A 324 15.08 1.93 -7.38
C GLN A 324 14.88 3.42 -7.14
N HIS A 325 13.63 3.88 -7.29
CA HIS A 325 13.22 5.23 -6.92
C HIS A 325 11.91 5.18 -6.13
N GLN A 326 11.99 5.43 -4.83
CA GLN A 326 10.83 5.59 -3.97
C GLN A 326 10.45 7.06 -3.90
N HIS A 327 9.44 7.47 -4.66
CA HIS A 327 8.90 8.82 -4.56
C HIS A 327 7.61 8.77 -3.73
N THR A 328 7.78 8.76 -2.40
CA THR A 328 6.70 8.60 -1.43
C THR A 328 6.39 9.93 -0.73
N GLY A 329 5.39 9.95 0.15
CA GLY A 329 5.04 11.17 0.86
C GLY A 329 3.69 11.09 1.53
N ALA A 330 3.12 12.24 1.86
CA ALA A 330 1.83 12.32 2.55
C ALA A 330 1.13 13.67 2.29
N LYS A 331 -0.21 13.68 2.30
CA LYS A 331 -1.00 14.91 2.13
C LYS A 331 -2.05 15.09 3.23
N LEU A 332 -1.93 16.16 4.01
CA LEU A 332 -2.79 16.41 5.16
C LEU A 332 -3.55 17.73 4.92
N ILE A 333 -4.85 17.62 4.66
CA ILE A 333 -5.68 18.73 4.21
C ILE A 333 -6.68 19.09 5.31
N HIS A 334 -6.43 20.19 6.01
CA HIS A 334 -7.25 20.71 7.10
C HIS A 334 -8.34 21.62 6.56
N LEU A 335 -9.60 21.16 6.58
CA LEU A 335 -10.74 21.91 6.05
C LEU A 335 -11.67 22.45 7.16
N ALA A 336 -11.45 22.04 8.41
CA ALA A 336 -12.31 22.39 9.54
C ALA A 336 -11.51 22.81 10.80
N PRO A 337 -12.17 23.49 11.76
CA PRO A 337 -11.51 23.95 12.98
C PRO A 337 -11.00 22.82 13.89
N ASN A 338 -9.97 23.13 14.67
CA ASN A 338 -9.38 22.26 15.70
C ASN A 338 -8.95 20.89 15.17
N THR A 339 -8.60 20.78 13.89
CA THR A 339 -8.09 19.53 13.32
C THR A 339 -6.62 19.34 13.68
N SER A 340 -6.16 18.09 13.76
CA SER A 340 -4.75 17.82 14.09
C SER A 340 -4.15 16.72 13.23
N SER A 341 -2.91 16.90 12.79
CA SER A 341 -2.19 15.85 12.06
C SER A 341 -0.74 15.66 12.49
N SER A 342 -0.22 14.47 12.15
CA SER A 342 1.19 14.13 12.29
C SER A 342 1.69 13.37 11.07
N ILE A 343 2.89 13.68 10.60
CA ILE A 343 3.58 12.91 9.57
C ILE A 343 4.94 12.51 10.10
N VAL A 344 5.25 11.21 10.06
CA VAL A 344 6.57 10.68 10.37
C VAL A 344 7.04 9.89 9.15
N SER A 345 8.06 10.38 8.48
CA SER A 345 8.68 9.71 7.33
C SER A 345 10.11 9.30 7.67
N LYS A 346 10.42 8.02 7.46
CA LYS A 346 11.75 7.46 7.66
C LYS A 346 12.21 6.80 6.37
N SER A 347 13.29 7.29 5.78
CA SER A 347 13.78 6.77 4.50
C SER A 347 15.22 6.28 4.59
N ILE A 348 15.54 5.24 3.81
CA ILE A 348 16.87 4.65 3.71
C ILE A 348 17.21 4.50 2.23
N ALA A 349 18.36 5.03 1.81
CA ALA A 349 18.85 4.90 0.44
C ALA A 349 20.23 4.26 0.42
N LYS A 350 20.41 3.25 -0.45
CA LYS A 350 21.67 2.54 -0.66
C LYS A 350 21.90 2.16 -2.13
N ASP A 351 23.14 1.79 -2.46
CA ASP A 351 23.58 1.28 -3.76
C ASP A 351 23.17 2.15 -4.97
N GLY A 352 23.11 3.48 -4.77
CA GLY A 352 22.65 4.44 -5.79
C GLY A 352 21.14 4.61 -5.87
N GLY A 353 20.38 4.04 -4.93
CA GLY A 353 18.94 4.21 -4.81
C GLY A 353 18.53 5.65 -4.50
N MET A 354 17.30 5.99 -4.88
CA MET A 354 16.72 7.32 -4.68
C MET A 354 15.47 7.24 -3.81
N VAL A 355 15.43 8.03 -2.74
CA VAL A 355 14.26 8.17 -1.86
C VAL A 355 13.84 9.63 -1.77
N ASP A 356 12.70 9.96 -2.36
CA ASP A 356 12.15 11.31 -2.30
C ASP A 356 10.91 11.33 -1.43
N TYR A 357 10.83 12.35 -0.58
CA TYR A 357 9.65 12.65 0.20
C TYR A 357 8.93 13.87 -0.37
N LEU A 358 7.65 13.70 -0.73
CA LEU A 358 6.75 14.78 -1.12
C LEU A 358 5.64 14.96 -0.07
N GLY A 359 5.78 15.99 0.75
CA GLY A 359 4.79 16.33 1.77
C GLY A 359 3.90 17.48 1.33
N GLN A 360 2.58 17.39 1.53
CA GLN A 360 1.68 18.53 1.43
C GLN A 360 0.89 18.69 2.72
N VAL A 361 0.91 19.90 3.29
CA VAL A 361 0.02 20.29 4.38
C VAL A 361 -0.70 21.56 3.98
N TYR A 362 -2.02 21.47 3.96
CA TYR A 362 -2.90 22.57 3.56
C TYR A 362 -3.84 22.94 4.70
N PHE A 363 -3.86 24.20 5.11
CA PHE A 363 -4.85 24.76 6.02
C PHE A 363 -5.79 25.69 5.28
N ALA A 364 -7.06 25.32 5.18
CA ALA A 364 -8.11 26.17 4.63
C ALA A 364 -8.37 27.38 5.53
N GLU A 365 -9.06 28.40 4.99
CA GLU A 365 -9.52 29.57 5.75
C GLU A 365 -10.34 29.21 7.00
N ASN A 366 -11.07 28.09 6.96
CA ASN A 366 -11.90 27.61 8.08
C ASN A 366 -11.15 26.72 9.09
N ALA A 367 -9.83 26.51 8.94
CA ALA A 367 -9.05 25.59 9.77
C ALA A 367 -8.60 26.18 11.12
N ASP A 368 -9.41 27.02 11.75
CA ASP A 368 -9.06 27.75 12.98
C ASP A 368 -8.66 26.81 14.14
N GLY A 369 -7.54 27.12 14.80
CA GLY A 369 -7.00 26.33 15.92
C GLY A 369 -6.40 24.97 15.53
N SER A 370 -6.18 24.74 14.23
CA SER A 370 -5.66 23.45 13.75
C SER A 370 -4.14 23.37 13.86
N LYS A 371 -3.61 22.14 13.91
CA LYS A 371 -2.18 21.90 14.07
C LYS A 371 -1.66 20.74 13.21
N SER A 372 -0.42 20.83 12.76
CA SER A 372 0.28 19.71 12.12
C SER A 372 1.74 19.68 12.55
N HIS A 373 2.27 18.48 12.75
CA HIS A 373 3.67 18.20 13.02
C HIS A 373 4.22 17.24 11.95
N ILE A 374 5.39 17.51 11.39
CA ILE A 374 6.00 16.73 10.33
C ILE A 374 7.47 16.48 10.70
N GLU A 375 7.85 15.21 10.72
CA GLU A 375 9.23 14.74 10.95
C GLU A 375 9.64 13.86 9.76
N CYS A 376 10.66 14.29 9.02
CA CYS A 376 11.19 13.59 7.86
C CYS A 376 12.66 13.27 8.07
N ASP A 377 13.00 12.02 8.35
CA ASP A 377 14.39 11.61 8.49
C ASP A 377 14.81 10.68 7.35
N THR A 378 16.02 10.87 6.85
CA THR A 378 16.63 9.99 5.86
C THR A 378 18.03 9.56 6.28
N ILE A 379 18.35 8.29 6.04
CA ILE A 379 19.71 7.75 6.10
C ILE A 379 20.20 7.45 4.68
N ILE A 380 21.30 8.06 4.28
CA ILE A 380 22.02 7.75 3.04
C ILE A 380 23.23 6.89 3.40
N MET A 381 23.32 5.71 2.80
CA MET A 381 24.32 4.68 3.16
C MET A 381 25.62 4.76 2.35
N ASP A 382 25.63 5.47 1.22
CA ASP A 382 26.79 5.56 0.32
C ASP A 382 26.88 6.93 -0.38
N GLU A 383 27.83 7.08 -1.31
CA GLU A 383 28.06 8.33 -2.05
C GLU A 383 27.24 8.50 -3.33
N LEU A 384 26.61 7.43 -3.82
CA LEU A 384 25.83 7.38 -5.06
C LEU A 384 24.35 7.69 -4.82
N SER A 385 23.84 7.26 -3.67
CA SER A 385 22.45 7.34 -3.23
C SER A 385 22.01 8.78 -2.98
N LYS A 386 20.73 9.07 -3.22
CA LYS A 386 20.17 10.42 -3.17
C LYS A 386 18.84 10.46 -2.47
N SER A 387 18.52 11.65 -1.94
CA SER A 387 17.23 11.93 -1.36
C SER A 387 16.88 13.40 -1.47
N ASP A 388 15.68 13.69 -1.98
CA ASP A 388 15.08 15.01 -1.93
C ASP A 388 13.88 15.04 -0.97
N THR A 389 13.83 16.05 -0.10
CA THR A 389 12.66 16.32 0.77
C THR A 389 11.97 17.58 0.30
N ILE A 390 10.74 17.44 -0.20
CA ILE A 390 10.01 18.47 -0.93
C ILE A 390 8.70 18.81 -0.18
N PRO A 391 8.72 19.82 0.71
CA PRO A 391 7.54 20.22 1.46
C PRO A 391 6.70 21.28 0.74
N PHE A 392 5.38 21.08 0.71
CA PHE A 392 4.38 22.05 0.30
C PHE A 392 3.49 22.41 1.49
N ASN A 393 3.76 23.57 2.09
CA ASN A 393 3.03 24.06 3.24
C ASN A 393 2.19 25.28 2.82
N GLU A 394 0.88 25.10 2.77
CA GLU A 394 -0.08 26.11 2.31
C GLU A 394 -0.99 26.52 3.47
N ILE A 395 -0.88 27.77 3.91
CA ILE A 395 -1.58 28.26 5.11
C ILE A 395 -2.49 29.43 4.73
N HIS A 396 -3.81 29.20 4.80
CA HIS A 396 -4.83 30.22 4.52
C HIS A 396 -5.58 30.67 5.79
N ASN A 397 -5.11 30.28 6.99
CA ASN A 397 -5.67 30.69 8.27
C ASN A 397 -4.56 31.17 9.21
N ALA A 398 -4.76 32.30 9.91
CA ALA A 398 -3.75 32.92 10.76
C ALA A 398 -3.60 32.27 12.15
N ASN A 399 -4.56 31.45 12.57
CA ASN A 399 -4.60 30.79 13.86
C ASN A 399 -4.37 29.27 13.69
N VAL A 400 -3.20 28.89 13.19
CA VAL A 400 -2.77 27.49 13.06
C VAL A 400 -1.33 27.32 13.54
N SER A 401 -0.97 26.09 13.88
CA SER A 401 0.41 25.73 14.25
C SER A 401 0.94 24.67 13.28
N LEU A 402 2.07 24.95 12.64
CA LEU A 402 2.75 24.02 11.76
C LEU A 402 4.21 23.91 12.17
N GLU A 403 4.66 22.68 12.40
CA GLU A 403 6.07 22.36 12.65
C GLU A 403 6.51 21.34 11.59
N HIS A 404 7.61 21.64 10.90
CA HIS A 404 8.18 20.76 9.89
C HIS A 404 9.68 20.66 10.12
N GLU A 405 10.14 19.46 10.39
CA GLU A 405 11.55 19.12 10.57
C GLU A 405 11.97 18.07 9.55
N ALA A 406 13.11 18.30 8.91
CA ALA A 406 13.70 17.37 7.95
C ALA A 406 15.20 17.20 8.23
N LYS A 407 15.65 15.95 8.30
CA LYS A 407 17.04 15.61 8.57
C LYS A 407 17.52 14.53 7.61
N VAL A 408 18.57 14.85 6.86
CA VAL A 408 19.33 13.85 6.10
C VAL A 408 20.60 13.56 6.86
N SER A 409 20.87 12.27 7.09
CA SER A 409 22.03 11.81 7.85
C SER A 409 22.74 10.67 7.15
N ARG A 410 24.03 10.51 7.46
CA ARG A 410 24.78 9.29 7.17
C ARG A 410 24.88 8.46 8.43
N ILE A 411 25.17 7.18 8.28
CA ILE A 411 25.46 6.32 9.41
C ILE A 411 26.69 6.88 10.13
N SER A 412 26.60 7.03 11.46
CA SER A 412 27.69 7.59 12.25
C SER A 412 28.84 6.59 12.36
N GLU A 413 30.02 6.97 11.85
CA GLU A 413 31.25 6.19 11.99
C GLU A 413 31.59 5.93 13.47
N GLU A 414 31.29 6.86 14.37
CA GLU A 414 31.49 6.68 15.80
C GLU A 414 30.56 5.60 16.37
N GLN A 415 29.29 5.58 15.95
CA GLN A 415 28.35 4.54 16.37
C GLN A 415 28.73 3.17 15.83
N LEU A 416 29.14 3.10 14.55
CA LEU A 416 29.65 1.87 13.94
C LEU A 416 30.89 1.35 14.68
N TYR A 417 31.90 2.21 14.86
CA TYR A 417 33.12 1.85 15.58
C TYR A 417 32.84 1.40 17.01
N TYR A 418 31.92 2.08 17.71
CA TYR A 418 31.52 1.68 19.06
C TYR A 418 30.91 0.28 19.07
N LEU A 419 29.94 -0.01 18.20
CA LEU A 419 29.30 -1.32 18.11
C LEU A 419 30.28 -2.43 17.70
N MET A 420 31.15 -2.15 16.72
CA MET A 420 32.20 -3.08 16.29
C MET A 420 33.22 -3.35 17.40
N SER A 421 33.56 -2.35 18.22
CA SER A 421 34.43 -2.54 19.40
C SER A 421 33.82 -3.48 20.45
N ARG A 422 32.51 -3.70 20.42
CA ARG A 422 31.79 -4.67 21.26
C ARG A 422 31.70 -6.07 20.64
N GLY A 423 32.34 -6.30 19.49
CA GLY A 423 32.45 -7.61 18.85
C GLY A 423 31.41 -7.88 17.76
N LEU A 424 30.62 -6.87 17.37
CA LEU A 424 29.72 -6.97 16.22
C LEU A 424 30.52 -6.80 14.92
N SER A 425 30.10 -7.50 13.86
CA SER A 425 30.58 -7.16 12.52
C SER A 425 30.01 -5.80 12.08
N GLU A 426 30.62 -5.18 11.08
CA GLU A 426 30.11 -3.93 10.50
C GLU A 426 28.67 -4.09 9.95
N ALA A 427 28.36 -5.23 9.35
CA ALA A 427 27.01 -5.56 8.90
C ALA A 427 26.01 -5.61 10.06
N GLN A 428 26.35 -6.32 11.14
CA GLN A 428 25.51 -6.41 12.34
C GLN A 428 25.34 -5.05 13.03
N ALA A 429 26.40 -4.23 13.07
CA ALA A 429 26.35 -2.89 13.65
C ALA A 429 25.43 -1.97 12.83
N THR A 430 25.57 -2.01 11.50
CA THR A 430 24.73 -1.23 10.57
C THR A 430 23.27 -1.62 10.68
N GLU A 431 22.99 -2.92 10.69
CA GLU A 431 21.64 -3.46 10.87
C GLU A 431 21.02 -2.96 12.17
N MET A 432 21.76 -3.02 13.28
CA MET A 432 21.28 -2.54 14.58
C MET A 432 20.94 -1.04 14.59
N ILE A 433 21.74 -0.21 13.93
CA ILE A 433 21.49 1.24 13.80
C ILE A 433 20.21 1.47 12.99
N LEU A 434 20.06 0.80 11.85
CA LEU A 434 18.88 0.94 10.98
C LEU A 434 17.61 0.41 11.64
N MET A 435 17.68 -0.72 12.35
CA MET A 435 16.57 -1.23 13.17
C MET A 435 16.14 -0.24 14.25
N GLY A 436 17.11 0.44 14.88
CA GLY A 436 16.83 1.53 15.81
C GLY A 436 16.14 2.72 15.14
N PHE A 437 16.53 3.04 13.90
CA PHE A 437 15.97 4.12 13.10
C PHE A 437 14.51 3.86 12.68
N VAL A 438 14.18 2.64 12.24
CA VAL A 438 12.81 2.25 11.85
C VAL A 438 11.94 1.78 13.02
N GLN A 439 12.49 1.73 14.25
CA GLN A 439 11.78 1.27 15.43
C GLN A 439 10.41 1.94 15.69
N PRO A 440 10.24 3.26 15.47
CA PRO A 440 8.92 3.89 15.65
C PRO A 440 7.85 3.23 14.78
N PHE A 441 8.22 2.80 13.57
CA PHE A 441 7.31 2.13 12.63
C PHE A 441 7.03 0.68 13.02
N THR A 442 8.06 -0.08 13.40
CA THR A 442 7.86 -1.50 13.80
C THR A 442 6.93 -1.64 15.02
N LYS A 443 6.87 -0.64 15.89
CA LYS A 443 5.96 -0.61 17.05
C LYS A 443 4.49 -0.41 16.69
N GLU A 444 4.19 0.17 15.52
CA GLU A 444 2.82 0.42 15.07
C GLU A 444 2.21 -0.77 14.31
N LEU A 445 3.02 -1.77 14.00
CA LEU A 445 2.62 -2.97 13.28
C LEU A 445 2.26 -4.10 14.26
N PRO A 446 1.34 -5.00 13.90
CA PRO A 446 1.18 -6.26 14.62
C PRO A 446 2.50 -7.04 14.62
N MET A 447 2.69 -7.87 15.65
CA MET A 447 3.97 -8.52 15.94
C MET A 447 4.49 -9.37 14.78
N GLU A 448 3.60 -10.09 14.09
CA GLU A 448 3.91 -10.91 12.93
C GLU A 448 4.53 -10.09 11.78
N TYR A 449 3.93 -8.95 11.48
CA TYR A 449 4.36 -8.02 10.43
C TYR A 449 5.63 -7.25 10.80
N ALA A 450 5.79 -6.92 12.09
CA ALA A 450 7.02 -6.31 12.59
C ALA A 450 8.22 -7.25 12.42
N VAL A 451 8.04 -8.55 12.64
CA VAL A 451 9.08 -9.57 12.42
C VAL A 451 9.39 -9.73 10.93
N GLU A 452 8.37 -9.78 10.08
CA GLU A 452 8.55 -9.83 8.62
C GLU A 452 9.34 -8.62 8.11
N LEU A 453 8.97 -7.41 8.53
CA LEU A 453 9.67 -6.18 8.15
C LEU A 453 11.16 -6.22 8.54
N ASN A 454 11.48 -6.67 9.75
CA ASN A 454 12.87 -6.77 10.19
C ASN A 454 13.68 -7.73 9.29
N ARG A 455 13.08 -8.85 8.88
CA ARG A 455 13.71 -9.80 7.94
C ARG A 455 13.88 -9.19 6.55
N LEU A 456 12.87 -8.47 6.06
CA LEU A 456 12.93 -7.81 4.75
C LEU A 456 14.03 -6.75 4.70
N ILE A 457 14.14 -5.92 5.73
CA ILE A 457 15.21 -4.92 5.82
C ILE A 457 16.56 -5.61 5.92
N ALA A 458 16.71 -6.66 6.73
CA ALA A 458 17.96 -7.42 6.81
C ALA A 458 18.35 -8.05 5.47
N TYR A 459 17.38 -8.57 4.71
CA TYR A 459 17.59 -9.13 3.37
C TYR A 459 18.06 -8.06 2.38
N GLU A 460 17.37 -6.92 2.34
CA GLU A 460 17.79 -5.78 1.52
C GLU A 460 19.20 -5.30 1.89
N MET A 461 19.67 -5.57 3.12
CA MET A 461 21.01 -5.22 3.56
C MET A 461 22.09 -6.24 3.20
N GLU A 462 21.76 -7.46 2.76
CA GLU A 462 22.78 -8.45 2.38
C GLU A 462 23.66 -7.92 1.22
N GLY A 463 24.99 -8.04 1.38
CA GLY A 463 25.97 -7.53 0.41
C GLY A 463 26.28 -6.03 0.50
N SER A 464 25.64 -5.27 1.39
CA SER A 464 25.84 -3.81 1.54
C SER A 464 27.13 -3.43 2.31
N VAL A 465 27.87 -4.41 2.79
CA VAL A 465 29.17 -4.21 3.46
C VAL A 465 30.25 -4.83 2.59
N GLY A 466 30.87 -3.98 1.77
CA GLY A 466 31.98 -4.29 0.88
C GLY A 466 33.02 -3.18 0.91
#